data_AF-A0A2L0C9H1-F1
#
_entry.id   AF-A0A2L0C9H1-F1
#
_cell.length_a   1.000
_cell.length_b   1.000
_cell.length_c   1.000
_cell.angle_alpha   90.00
_cell.angle_beta   90.00
_cell.angle_gamma   90.00
#
_symmetry.space_group_name_H-M   'P 1'
#
loop_
_entity.id
_entity.type
_entity.pdbx_description
1 polymer ?
#
loop_
_entity_poly.entity_id
_entity_poly.type
_entity_poly.pdbx_seq_one_letter_code
_entity_poly.pdbx_strand_id
1 'polypeptide(L)'
;LNKPLDGPVYGFIFLFRWVEERRSRRKVVEQYETFVKDEDVVNNIFFAQQMVPNSCATHALISILLNCPTIHLGETLARLKAHTHGMSPDNKGWAIGNTPELACAHNSHAMPQAKRKLEKGSGVSTGRFTGEAF
;
A
#
# COMPACT_ATOMS: atom_id res chain seq x y z
N LEU A 1 -2.16 -23.92 3.13
CA LEU A 1 -3.00 -23.76 4.35
C LEU A 1 -3.80 -25.04 4.49
N ASN A 2 -3.55 -25.85 5.53
CA ASN A 2 -4.20 -27.16 5.68
C ASN A 2 -5.48 -27.11 6.55
N LYS A 3 -5.81 -25.94 7.09
CA LYS A 3 -7.04 -25.70 7.85
C LYS A 3 -7.94 -24.74 7.07
N PRO A 4 -9.25 -25.00 7.00
CA PRO A 4 -10.21 -24.04 6.46
C PRO A 4 -10.19 -22.75 7.29
N LEU A 5 -10.50 -21.63 6.66
CA LEU A 5 -10.65 -20.34 7.32
C LEU A 5 -12.10 -20.15 7.72
N ASP A 6 -12.34 -19.66 8.93
CA ASP A 6 -13.68 -19.37 9.43
C ASP A 6 -14.17 -18.02 8.90
N GLY A 7 -15.33 -18.00 8.27
CA GLY A 7 -15.98 -16.78 7.76
C GLY A 7 -15.50 -16.32 6.37
N PRO A 8 -16.02 -15.17 5.89
CA PRO A 8 -15.69 -14.64 4.57
C PRO A 8 -14.24 -14.17 4.49
N VAL A 9 -13.54 -14.56 3.42
CA VAL A 9 -12.16 -14.16 3.15
C VAL A 9 -12.14 -13.13 2.01
N TYR A 10 -11.79 -11.89 2.35
CA TYR A 10 -11.75 -10.78 1.39
C TYR A 10 -10.42 -10.70 0.60
N GLY A 11 -9.35 -11.28 1.14
CA GLY A 11 -8.05 -11.29 0.50
C GLY A 11 -6.96 -11.84 1.42
N PHE A 12 -5.74 -11.91 0.88
CA PHE A 12 -4.56 -12.41 1.59
C PHE A 12 -3.43 -11.40 1.49
N ILE A 13 -2.75 -11.14 2.60
CA ILE A 13 -1.49 -10.40 2.62
C ILE A 13 -0.36 -11.40 2.82
N PHE A 14 0.53 -11.49 1.83
CA PHE A 14 1.71 -12.33 1.93
C PHE A 14 2.93 -11.52 2.33
N LEU A 15 3.39 -11.69 3.57
CA LEU A 15 4.59 -11.04 4.07
C LEU A 15 5.82 -11.94 3.83
N PHE A 16 6.83 -11.38 3.19
CA PHE A 16 8.14 -12.01 3.05
C PHE A 16 9.23 -10.98 3.28
N ARG A 17 10.37 -11.43 3.79
CA ARG A 17 11.55 -10.56 3.92
C ARG A 17 12.06 -10.23 2.51
N TRP A 18 12.17 -8.94 2.20
CA TRP A 18 12.84 -8.49 0.98
C TRP A 18 14.30 -8.95 1.01
N VAL A 19 14.72 -9.70 0.00
CA VAL A 19 16.10 -10.17 -0.17
C VAL A 19 16.53 -9.80 -1.58
N GLU A 20 17.34 -8.76 -1.70
CA GLU A 20 17.80 -8.21 -2.98
C GLU A 20 18.50 -9.29 -3.84
N GLU A 21 19.31 -10.12 -3.20
CA GLU A 21 20.00 -11.24 -3.85
C GLU A 21 19.04 -12.26 -4.49
N ARG A 22 17.83 -12.44 -3.93
CA ARG A 22 16.81 -13.30 -4.56
C ARG A 22 16.19 -12.65 -5.80
N ARG A 23 16.21 -11.32 -5.90
CA ARG A 23 15.77 -10.61 -7.11
C ARG A 23 16.84 -10.70 -8.21
N SER A 24 18.11 -10.51 -7.88
CA SER A 24 19.21 -10.60 -8.86
C SER A 24 19.44 -12.02 -9.38
N ARG A 25 19.20 -13.04 -8.54
CA ARG A 25 19.29 -14.46 -8.95
C ARG A 25 18.08 -14.98 -9.71
N ARG A 26 16.92 -14.29 -9.68
CA ARG A 26 15.87 -14.59 -10.66
C ARG A 26 16.47 -14.22 -12.01
N LYS A 27 16.81 -15.21 -12.84
CA LYS A 27 16.87 -14.97 -14.29
C LYS A 27 15.63 -14.15 -14.60
N VAL A 28 15.81 -13.03 -15.29
CA VAL A 28 14.68 -12.29 -15.87
C VAL A 28 14.06 -13.26 -16.89
N VAL A 29 13.29 -14.21 -16.40
CA VAL A 29 12.33 -14.93 -17.20
C VAL A 29 11.32 -13.84 -17.47
N GLU A 30 11.43 -13.25 -18.65
CA GLU A 30 10.51 -12.26 -19.15
C GLU A 30 9.13 -12.94 -19.25
N GLN A 31 8.42 -13.01 -18.12
CA GLN A 31 7.02 -13.40 -18.04
C GLN A 31 6.18 -12.22 -18.52
N TYR A 32 6.47 -11.70 -19.72
CA TYR A 32 5.77 -10.55 -20.29
C TYR A 32 4.29 -10.83 -20.46
N GLU A 33 3.89 -12.10 -20.58
CA GLU A 33 2.50 -12.53 -20.73
C GLU A 33 1.71 -12.59 -19.41
N THR A 34 2.35 -12.44 -18.25
CA THR A 34 1.66 -12.55 -16.95
C THR A 34 1.26 -11.19 -16.37
N PHE A 35 1.78 -10.09 -16.91
CA PHE A 35 1.48 -8.74 -16.43
C PHE A 35 0.34 -8.09 -17.22
N VAL A 36 -0.56 -7.40 -16.52
CA VAL A 36 -1.53 -6.50 -17.15
C VAL A 36 -0.84 -5.19 -17.50
N LYS A 37 -0.82 -4.85 -18.79
CA LYS A 37 -0.19 -3.62 -19.33
C LYS A 37 -1.19 -2.61 -19.88
N ASP A 38 -2.44 -3.02 -20.04
CA ASP A 38 -3.52 -2.16 -20.47
C ASP A 38 -3.82 -1.14 -19.37
N GLU A 39 -3.59 0.14 -19.67
CA GLU A 39 -3.75 1.23 -18.70
C GLU A 39 -5.19 1.38 -18.25
N ASP A 40 -6.18 1.15 -19.11
CA ASP A 40 -7.59 1.25 -18.75
C ASP A 40 -7.94 0.17 -17.72
N VAL A 41 -7.45 -1.05 -17.91
CA VAL A 41 -7.63 -2.15 -16.95
C VAL A 41 -6.95 -1.83 -15.62
N VAL A 42 -5.69 -1.38 -15.64
CA VAL A 42 -4.91 -1.05 -14.44
C VAL A 42 -5.54 0.12 -13.67
N ASN A 43 -6.02 1.13 -14.38
CA ASN A 43 -6.59 2.34 -13.79
C ASN A 43 -8.01 2.10 -13.26
N ASN A 44 -8.74 1.13 -13.82
CA ASN A 44 -10.07 0.73 -13.36
C ASN A 44 -10.04 -0.07 -12.04
N ILE A 45 -9.01 -0.91 -11.81
CA ILE A 45 -8.82 -1.58 -10.51
C ILE A 45 -8.13 -0.66 -9.51
N PHE A 46 -8.25 -0.93 -8.21
CA PHE A 46 -7.43 -0.24 -7.22
C PHE A 46 -6.05 -0.91 -7.13
N PHE A 47 -5.12 -0.48 -7.98
CA PHE A 47 -3.70 -0.85 -7.92
C PHE A 47 -2.86 0.39 -7.64
N ALA A 48 -2.20 0.43 -6.49
CA ALA A 48 -1.44 1.60 -6.03
C ALA A 48 0.05 1.27 -5.88
N GLN A 49 0.91 2.12 -6.43
CA GLN A 49 2.35 2.06 -6.21
C GLN A 49 2.69 2.64 -4.83
N GLN A 50 3.54 1.96 -4.06
CA GLN A 50 3.96 2.48 -2.76
C GLN A 50 4.91 3.67 -2.93
N MET A 51 4.38 4.89 -2.82
CA MET A 51 5.15 6.13 -2.89
C MET A 51 5.72 6.55 -1.53
N VAL A 52 5.05 6.16 -0.44
CA VAL A 52 5.46 6.51 0.93
C VAL A 52 6.29 5.38 1.55
N PRO A 53 7.54 5.62 1.98
CA PRO A 53 8.32 4.64 2.73
C PRO A 53 7.59 4.13 3.98
N ASN A 54 7.88 2.92 4.44
CA ASN A 54 7.27 2.28 5.64
C ASN A 54 5.74 2.08 5.62
N SER A 55 5.02 2.51 4.57
CA SER A 55 3.56 2.39 4.50
C SER A 55 3.03 1.06 3.94
N CYS A 56 3.87 0.02 3.84
CA CYS A 56 3.55 -1.22 3.13
C CYS A 56 2.36 -1.98 3.73
N ALA A 57 2.20 -1.97 5.06
CA ALA A 57 1.06 -2.59 5.73
C ALA A 57 -0.26 -1.91 5.34
N THR A 58 -0.30 -0.57 5.38
CA THR A 58 -1.46 0.22 4.94
C THR A 58 -1.75 0.01 3.47
N HIS A 59 -0.73 0.05 2.59
CA HIS A 59 -0.90 -0.20 1.16
C HIS A 59 -1.49 -1.59 0.88
N ALA A 60 -1.00 -2.63 1.55
CA ALA A 60 -1.50 -4.00 1.36
C ALA A 60 -2.97 -4.14 1.80
N LEU A 61 -3.33 -3.59 2.96
CA LEU A 61 -4.71 -3.61 3.46
C LEU A 61 -5.66 -2.85 2.53
N ILE A 62 -5.29 -1.63 2.13
CA ILE A 62 -6.11 -0.79 1.23
C ILE A 62 -6.26 -1.45 -0.14
N SER A 63 -5.20 -2.07 -0.67
CA SER A 63 -5.26 -2.80 -1.94
C SER A 63 -6.29 -3.92 -1.93
N ILE A 64 -6.47 -4.61 -0.80
CA ILE A 64 -7.54 -5.62 -0.66
C ILE A 64 -8.90 -4.94 -0.52
N LEU A 65 -9.03 -4.05 0.47
CA LEU A 65 -10.32 -3.47 0.86
C LEU A 65 -10.96 -2.71 -0.30
N LEU A 66 -10.20 -1.90 -1.04
CA LEU A 66 -10.76 -1.07 -2.11
C LEU A 66 -11.09 -1.86 -3.37
N ASN A 67 -10.58 -3.08 -3.54
CA ASN A 67 -10.99 -4.01 -4.59
C ASN A 67 -12.15 -4.93 -4.17
N CYS A 68 -12.65 -4.83 -2.94
CA CYS A 68 -13.82 -5.57 -2.49
C CYS A 68 -15.12 -4.79 -2.82
N PRO A 69 -16.08 -5.38 -3.56
CA PRO A 69 -17.31 -4.68 -3.94
C PRO A 69 -18.38 -4.66 -2.84
N THR A 70 -18.34 -5.60 -1.89
CA THR A 70 -19.43 -5.85 -0.94
C THR A 70 -19.15 -5.42 0.50
N ILE A 71 -17.99 -4.83 0.77
CA ILE A 71 -17.59 -4.44 2.13
C ILE A 71 -17.97 -3.00 2.44
N HIS A 72 -18.41 -2.75 3.67
CA HIS A 72 -18.63 -1.40 4.18
C HIS A 72 -17.29 -0.77 4.59
N LEU A 73 -16.79 0.15 3.77
CA LEU A 73 -15.45 0.74 3.92
C LEU A 73 -15.33 1.83 5.01
N GLY A 74 -16.45 2.42 5.43
CA GLY A 74 -16.44 3.66 6.20
C GLY A 74 -16.06 4.88 5.35
N GLU A 75 -16.20 6.07 5.92
CA GLU A 75 -16.15 7.33 5.17
C GLU A 75 -14.80 7.59 4.50
N THR A 76 -13.69 7.49 5.24
CA THR A 76 -12.34 7.80 4.73
C THR A 76 -11.97 6.91 3.54
N LEU A 77 -12.17 5.60 3.64
CA LEU A 77 -11.81 4.65 2.59
C LEU A 77 -12.77 4.71 1.40
N ALA A 78 -14.07 4.97 1.63
CA ALA A 78 -15.03 5.20 0.55
C ALA A 78 -14.67 6.48 -0.25
N ARG A 79 -14.33 7.56 0.46
CA ARG A 79 -13.88 8.81 -0.15
C ARG A 79 -12.58 8.63 -0.95
N LEU A 80 -11.59 7.92 -0.39
CA LEU A 80 -10.35 7.60 -1.09
C LEU A 80 -10.62 6.79 -2.37
N LYS A 81 -11.46 5.75 -2.30
CA LYS A 81 -11.83 4.92 -3.45
C LYS A 81 -12.48 5.73 -4.57
N ALA A 82 -13.44 6.60 -4.22
CA ALA A 82 -14.10 7.46 -5.19
C ALA A 82 -13.13 8.49 -5.80
N HIS A 83 -12.31 9.12 -4.96
CA HIS A 83 -11.34 10.14 -5.39
C HIS A 83 -10.30 9.58 -6.37
N THR A 84 -9.89 8.32 -6.18
CA THR A 84 -8.79 7.70 -6.93
C THR A 84 -9.23 6.84 -8.11
N HIS A 85 -10.53 6.81 -8.41
CA HIS A 85 -11.06 6.08 -9.55
C HIS A 85 -10.44 6.58 -10.87
N GLY A 86 -9.93 5.66 -11.70
CA GLY A 86 -9.29 6.00 -12.98
C GLY A 86 -7.90 6.63 -12.87
N MET A 87 -7.37 6.86 -11.67
CA MET A 87 -6.01 7.38 -11.51
C MET A 87 -4.96 6.31 -11.82
N SER A 88 -3.79 6.77 -12.27
CA SER A 88 -2.60 5.96 -12.42
C SER A 88 -2.10 5.41 -11.06
N PRO A 89 -1.34 4.30 -11.05
CA PRO A 89 -0.91 3.66 -9.80
C PRO A 89 -0.07 4.54 -8.86
N ASP A 90 0.78 5.40 -9.41
CA ASP A 90 1.57 6.38 -8.67
C ASP A 90 0.70 7.45 -8.01
N ASN A 91 -0.29 8.00 -8.72
CA ASN A 91 -1.24 8.95 -8.19
C ASN A 91 -2.12 8.33 -7.10
N LYS A 92 -2.55 7.07 -7.26
CA LYS A 92 -3.20 6.29 -6.19
C LYS A 92 -2.32 6.18 -4.95
N GLY A 93 -1.02 5.92 -5.14
CA GLY A 93 -0.03 5.87 -4.08
C GLY A 93 0.15 7.19 -3.32
N TRP A 94 0.25 8.30 -4.05
CA TRP A 94 0.30 9.63 -3.43
C TRP A 94 -0.99 9.98 -2.69
N ALA A 95 -2.16 9.61 -3.22
CA ALA A 95 -3.43 9.82 -2.54
C ALA A 95 -3.50 9.09 -1.19
N ILE A 96 -2.98 7.85 -1.11
CA ILE A 96 -2.83 7.13 0.18
C ILE A 96 -1.94 7.94 1.14
N GLY A 97 -0.77 8.37 0.68
CA GLY A 97 0.19 9.12 1.49
C GLY A 97 -0.32 10.48 1.98
N ASN A 98 -1.15 11.14 1.18
CA ASN A 98 -1.71 12.46 1.46
C ASN A 98 -3.07 12.42 2.16
N THR A 99 -3.53 11.24 2.62
CA THR A 99 -4.73 11.11 3.44
C THR A 99 -4.35 11.12 4.94
N PRO A 100 -4.57 12.22 5.67
CA PRO A 100 -4.05 12.39 7.04
C PRO A 100 -4.60 11.35 8.03
N GLU A 101 -5.85 10.92 7.86
CA GLU A 101 -6.48 9.93 8.73
C GLU A 101 -5.76 8.57 8.64
N LEU A 102 -5.30 8.20 7.45
CA LEU A 102 -4.55 6.96 7.24
C LEU A 102 -3.15 7.04 7.86
N ALA A 103 -2.46 8.17 7.68
CA ALA A 103 -1.16 8.40 8.29
C ALA A 103 -1.26 8.40 9.82
N CYS A 104 -2.26 9.10 10.37
CA CYS A 104 -2.52 9.14 11.81
C CYS A 104 -2.79 7.75 12.38
N ALA A 105 -3.70 6.99 11.77
CA ALA A 105 -4.01 5.63 12.20
C ALA A 105 -2.78 4.72 12.13
N HIS A 106 -2.05 4.72 11.02
CA HIS A 106 -0.82 3.95 10.85
C HIS A 106 0.20 4.24 11.96
N ASN A 107 0.47 5.53 12.19
CA ASN A 107 1.46 6.00 13.16
C ASN A 107 1.05 5.80 14.62
N SER A 108 -0.25 5.68 14.88
CA SER A 108 -0.76 5.35 16.22
C SER A 108 -0.40 3.92 16.65
N HIS A 109 -0.21 3.01 15.70
CA HIS A 109 0.18 1.62 15.93
C HIS A 109 1.70 1.39 15.90
N ALA A 110 2.48 2.41 15.58
CA ALA A 110 3.94 2.31 15.56
C ALA A 110 4.51 2.21 16.99
N MET A 111 5.46 1.29 17.19
CA MET A 111 6.16 1.12 18.46
C MET A 111 6.98 2.38 18.81
N PRO A 112 7.16 2.75 20.09
CA PRO A 112 7.92 3.94 20.47
C PRO A 112 9.37 3.98 19.97
N GLN A 113 9.99 2.82 19.68
CA GLN A 113 11.34 2.77 19.10
C GLN A 113 11.37 3.24 17.64
N ALA A 114 10.29 3.06 16.88
CA ALA A 114 10.21 3.50 15.48
C ALA A 114 10.24 5.03 15.40
N LYS A 115 9.43 5.69 16.24
CA LYS A 115 9.38 7.16 16.39
C LYS A 115 10.77 7.76 16.69
N ARG A 116 11.48 7.18 17.67
CA ARG A 116 12.83 7.63 18.07
C ARG A 116 13.91 7.43 17.02
N LYS A 117 13.76 6.45 16.11
CA LYS A 117 14.74 6.20 15.04
C LYS A 117 14.67 7.27 13.95
N LEU A 118 13.48 7.76 13.62
CA LEU A 118 13.32 8.84 12.64
C LEU A 118 13.90 10.17 13.14
N GLU A 119 13.66 10.54 14.40
CA GLU A 119 14.18 11.77 15.00
C GLU A 119 15.72 11.87 14.97
N LYS A 120 16.41 10.71 15.00
CA LYS A 120 17.88 10.65 14.90
C LYS A 120 18.41 10.69 13.46
N GLY A 121 17.55 10.45 12.46
CA GLY A 121 17.91 10.40 11.04
C GLY A 121 17.59 11.69 10.27
N SER A 122 16.85 12.63 10.85
CA SER A 122 16.39 13.86 10.17
C SER A 122 17.46 14.95 10.12
N GLY A 123 18.58 14.69 9.43
CA GLY A 123 19.42 15.73 8.87
C GLY A 123 18.94 16.02 7.45
N VAL A 124 18.36 17.20 7.22
CA VAL A 124 17.71 17.67 5.97
C VAL A 124 16.25 17.25 5.82
N SER A 125 15.35 18.09 6.34
CA SER A 125 13.94 18.12 5.91
C SER A 125 13.86 18.82 4.55
N THR A 126 13.67 18.06 3.47
CA THR A 126 13.08 18.63 2.25
C THR A 126 11.59 18.78 2.52
N GLY A 127 11.17 20.01 2.80
CA GLY A 127 9.79 20.34 3.16
C GLY A 127 8.75 19.83 2.14
N ARG A 128 7.54 19.63 2.66
CA ARG A 128 6.28 19.20 2.00
C ARG A 128 5.96 17.71 2.01
N PHE A 129 6.17 17.01 3.13
CA PHE A 129 5.56 15.69 3.32
C PHE A 129 4.74 15.65 4.63
N THR A 130 3.42 15.68 4.51
CA THR A 130 2.48 15.50 5.64
C THR A 130 2.15 14.02 5.89
N GLY A 131 2.80 13.09 5.17
CA GLY A 131 2.47 11.67 5.11
C GLY A 131 3.59 10.75 5.60
N GLU A 132 4.42 11.16 6.55
CA GLU A 132 5.46 10.27 7.09
C GLU A 132 4.83 9.08 7.82
N ALA A 133 5.20 7.86 7.43
CA ALA A 133 4.84 6.62 8.10
C ALA A 133 6.02 6.12 8.97
N PHE A 134 5.75 5.85 10.25
CA PHE A 134 6.75 5.47 11.25
C PHE A 134 6.94 3.97 11.41
#